data_AF-A0A9D8YME8-F1
#
_entry.id   AF-A0A9D8YME8-F1
#
_cell.length_a   1.000
_cell.length_b   1.000
_cell.length_c   1.000
_cell.angle_alpha   90.00
_cell.angle_beta   90.00
_cell.angle_gamma   90.00
#
_symmetry.space_group_name_H-M   'P 1'
#
loop_
_entity.id
_entity.type
_entity.pdbx_description
1 polymer ?
#
loop_
_entity_poly.entity_id
_entity_poly.type
_entity_poly.pdbx_seq_one_letter_code
_entity_poly.pdbx_strand_id
1 'polypeptide(L)'
;MLAPEDIPDHLAPATRAALSWINRERASDYSLTGMIGADELERTDEPFEFGLVLCDGEICAREQIRVTPDGEAYQFNFADEVEPDIPPLLDPPAGVRREWLDKQLGKHEFVVLLYYRGLW
;
A
#
# COMPACT_ATOMS: atom_id res chain seq x y z
N MET A 1 -7.30 -3.86 0.75
CA MET A 1 -6.17 -4.10 1.66
C MET A 1 -6.66 -5.05 2.74
N LEU A 2 -5.98 -6.18 2.92
CA LEU A 2 -6.27 -7.19 3.93
C LEU A 2 -5.37 -6.97 5.14
N ALA A 3 -5.92 -7.18 6.34
CA ALA A 3 -5.15 -7.15 7.57
C ALA A 3 -4.23 -8.39 7.66
N PRO A 4 -3.12 -8.34 8.43
CA PRO A 4 -2.17 -9.45 8.53
C PRO A 4 -2.81 -10.78 8.97
N GLU A 5 -3.81 -10.72 9.84
CA GLU A 5 -4.58 -11.87 10.33
C GLU A 5 -5.52 -12.50 9.28
N ASP A 6 -5.86 -11.75 8.23
CA ASP A 6 -6.78 -12.17 7.18
C ASP A 6 -6.05 -12.65 5.91
N ILE A 7 -4.71 -12.72 5.95
CA ILE A 7 -3.92 -13.20 4.81
C ILE A 7 -4.20 -14.68 4.58
N PRO A 8 -4.59 -15.09 3.36
CA PRO A 8 -4.84 -16.49 3.04
C PRO A 8 -3.64 -17.40 3.36
N ASP A 9 -3.94 -18.59 3.90
CA ASP A 9 -2.93 -19.56 4.34
C ASP A 9 -1.90 -19.93 3.26
N HIS A 10 -2.33 -19.97 1.99
CA HIS A 10 -1.45 -20.29 0.86
C HIS A 10 -0.44 -19.16 0.54
N LEU A 11 -0.73 -17.92 0.94
CA LEU A 11 0.15 -16.76 0.73
C LEU A 11 1.08 -16.52 1.94
N ALA A 12 0.68 -16.92 3.14
CA ALA A 12 1.42 -16.65 4.38
C ALA A 12 2.91 -17.03 4.34
N PRO A 13 3.34 -18.18 3.76
CA PRO A 13 4.77 -18.52 3.64
C PRO A 13 5.55 -17.50 2.79
N ALA A 14 5.02 -17.16 1.62
CA ALA A 14 5.63 -16.19 0.71
C ALA A 14 5.68 -14.79 1.33
N THR A 15 4.62 -14.38 2.03
CA THR A 15 4.55 -13.09 2.73
C THR A 15 5.61 -12.94 3.81
N ARG A 16 5.75 -13.95 4.69
CA ARG A 16 6.76 -13.91 5.76
C ARG A 16 8.18 -13.90 5.20
N ALA A 17 8.42 -14.68 4.14
CA ALA A 17 9.70 -14.70 3.45
C ALA A 17 10.01 -13.35 2.79
N ALA A 18 9.02 -12.72 2.15
CA ALA A 18 9.15 -11.39 1.56
C ALA A 18 9.45 -10.33 2.63
N LEU A 19 8.72 -10.30 3.75
CA LEU A 19 8.99 -9.38 4.86
C LEU A 19 10.43 -9.51 5.38
N SER A 20 10.88 -10.74 5.61
CA SER A 20 12.24 -11.01 6.06
C SER A 20 13.29 -10.56 5.04
N TRP A 21 13.01 -10.71 3.75
CA TRP A 21 13.88 -10.23 2.68
C TRP A 21 13.92 -8.69 2.62
N ILE A 22 12.78 -8.00 2.68
CA ILE A 22 12.71 -6.53 2.65
C ILE A 22 13.49 -5.92 3.82
N ASN A 23 13.32 -6.46 5.03
CA ASN A 23 14.04 -5.98 6.21
C ASN A 23 15.56 -6.11 6.07
N ARG A 24 16.04 -7.18 5.40
CA ARG A 24 17.47 -7.32 5.08
C ARG A 24 17.93 -6.31 4.02
N GLU A 25 17.20 -6.17 2.91
CA GLU A 25 17.58 -5.26 1.82
C GLU A 25 17.58 -3.79 2.24
N ARG A 26 16.62 -3.40 3.09
CA ARG A 26 16.47 -2.02 3.59
C ARG A 26 17.24 -1.75 4.87
N ALA A 27 17.86 -2.77 5.49
CA ALA A 27 18.45 -2.71 6.84
C ALA A 27 17.49 -2.07 7.86
N SER A 28 16.24 -2.56 7.88
CA SER A 28 15.13 -2.03 8.69
C SER A 28 14.45 -3.16 9.48
N ASP A 29 13.61 -2.79 10.44
CA ASP A 29 12.82 -3.68 11.28
C ASP A 29 11.32 -3.44 11.07
N TYR A 30 10.87 -3.47 9.82
CA TYR A 30 9.45 -3.30 9.52
C TYR A 30 8.60 -4.44 10.07
N SER A 31 7.39 -4.08 10.48
CA SER A 31 6.27 -4.97 10.76
C SER A 31 5.27 -4.94 9.61
N LEU A 32 4.66 -6.10 9.30
CA LEU A 32 3.59 -6.18 8.32
C LEU A 32 2.28 -5.68 8.92
N THR A 33 1.65 -4.71 8.27
CA THR A 33 0.36 -4.13 8.70
C THR A 33 -0.75 -4.31 7.69
N GLY A 34 -0.43 -4.76 6.46
CA GLY A 34 -1.45 -5.18 5.51
C GLY A 34 -0.90 -5.72 4.19
N MET A 35 -1.78 -6.33 3.41
CA MET A 35 -1.50 -6.86 2.08
C MET A 35 -2.48 -6.28 1.05
N ILE A 36 -2.00 -6.08 -0.18
CA ILE A 36 -2.76 -5.56 -1.32
C ILE A 36 -2.66 -6.59 -2.46
N GLY A 37 -3.79 -6.87 -3.11
CA GLY A 37 -3.86 -7.80 -4.25
C GLY A 37 -4.04 -9.27 -3.90
N ALA A 38 -4.28 -9.63 -2.63
CA ALA A 38 -4.43 -11.05 -2.26
C ALA A 38 -5.63 -11.73 -2.92
N ASP A 39 -6.72 -10.99 -3.16
CA ASP A 39 -7.94 -11.49 -3.79
C ASP A 39 -7.71 -11.92 -5.25
N GLU A 40 -6.64 -11.44 -5.88
CA GLU A 40 -6.26 -11.75 -7.26
C GLU A 40 -5.31 -12.96 -7.34
N LEU A 41 -4.85 -13.48 -6.19
CA LEU A 41 -3.82 -14.50 -6.10
C LEU A 41 -4.36 -15.84 -5.62
N GLU A 42 -4.88 -16.62 -6.56
CA GLU A 42 -5.37 -17.98 -6.30
C GLU A 42 -4.25 -19.04 -6.31
N ARG A 43 -3.14 -18.75 -7.01
CA ARG A 43 -2.06 -19.70 -7.28
C ARG A 43 -0.70 -19.10 -6.98
N THR A 44 0.19 -19.90 -6.41
CA THR A 44 1.55 -19.50 -5.98
C THR A 44 2.64 -20.36 -6.64
N ASP A 45 2.29 -21.16 -7.63
CA ASP A 45 3.19 -22.05 -8.36
C ASP A 45 3.80 -21.40 -9.61
N GLU A 46 3.26 -20.26 -10.03
CA GLU A 46 3.78 -19.41 -11.10
C GLU A 46 4.22 -18.06 -10.52
N PRO A 47 5.07 -17.25 -11.21
CA PRO A 47 5.46 -15.93 -10.71
C PRO A 47 4.25 -15.01 -10.52
N PHE A 48 4.22 -14.28 -9.42
CA PHE A 48 3.09 -13.43 -9.02
C PHE A 48 3.55 -12.17 -8.31
N GLU A 49 2.65 -11.20 -8.13
CA GLU A 49 2.94 -9.94 -7.45
C GLU A 49 1.91 -9.63 -6.39
N PHE A 50 2.35 -9.08 -5.26
CA PHE A 50 1.48 -8.48 -4.25
C PHE A 50 2.11 -7.22 -3.66
N GLY A 51 1.25 -6.37 -3.11
CA GLY A 51 1.69 -5.22 -2.32
C GLY A 51 1.72 -5.56 -0.83
N LEU A 52 2.74 -5.12 -0.12
CA LEU A 52 2.80 -5.14 1.34
C LEU A 52 2.76 -3.71 1.89
N VAL A 53 2.03 -3.52 2.98
CA VAL A 53 2.10 -2.31 3.80
C VAL A 53 2.91 -2.64 5.04
N LEU A 54 3.99 -1.91 5.22
CA LEU A 54 5.05 -2.17 6.18
C LEU A 54 5.26 -0.94 7.06
N CYS A 55 5.29 -1.09 8.37
CA CYS A 55 5.49 0.03 9.29
C CYS A 55 6.60 -0.27 10.31
N ASP A 56 7.45 0.71 10.61
CA ASP A 56 8.53 0.61 11.61
C ASP A 56 8.14 1.17 12.99
N GLY A 57 6.89 1.61 13.13
CA GLY A 57 6.35 2.25 14.34
C GLY A 57 6.10 3.75 14.18
N GLU A 58 6.76 4.40 13.21
CA GLU A 58 6.56 5.82 12.91
C GLU A 58 6.08 6.04 11.47
N ILE A 59 6.73 5.37 10.52
CA ILE A 59 6.49 5.55 9.09
C ILE A 59 6.01 4.22 8.51
N CYS A 60 5.02 4.31 7.62
CA CYS A 60 4.58 3.19 6.83
C CYS A 60 4.99 3.38 5.36
N ALA A 61 5.54 2.32 4.77
CA ALA A 61 5.84 2.21 3.37
C ALA A 61 4.94 1.16 2.71
N ARG A 62 4.64 1.37 1.43
CA ARG A 62 4.03 0.35 0.58
C ARG A 62 5.12 -0.16 -0.36
N GLU A 63 5.29 -1.46 -0.43
CA GLU A 63 6.26 -2.11 -1.31
C GLU A 63 5.51 -3.08 -2.22
N GLN A 64 5.66 -2.92 -3.54
CA GLN A 64 5.14 -3.88 -4.51
C GLN A 64 6.23 -4.91 -4.81
N ILE A 65 5.95 -6.19 -4.60
CA ILE A 65 6.93 -7.26 -4.69
C ILE A 65 6.52 -8.27 -5.74
N ARG A 66 7.45 -8.61 -6.63
CA ARG A 66 7.35 -9.78 -7.49
C ARG A 66 7.99 -10.99 -6.80
N VAL A 67 7.22 -12.07 -6.73
CA VAL A 67 7.61 -13.36 -6.16
C VAL A 67 7.73 -14.38 -7.27
N THR A 68 8.90 -15.00 -7.37
CA THR A 68 9.17 -16.12 -8.28
C THR A 68 9.41 -17.38 -7.44
N PRO A 69 8.53 -18.39 -7.49
CA PRO A 69 8.77 -19.68 -6.84
C PRO A 69 10.06 -20.34 -7.39
N ASP A 70 10.90 -20.86 -6.49
CA ASP A 70 12.16 -21.54 -6.80
C ASP A 70 12.28 -22.81 -5.95
N GLY A 71 11.58 -23.87 -6.37
CA GLY A 71 11.47 -25.12 -5.61
C GLY A 71 10.70 -24.93 -4.31
N GLU A 72 11.35 -25.15 -3.17
CA GLU A 72 10.79 -24.91 -1.83
C GLU A 72 11.04 -23.48 -1.32
N ALA A 73 11.73 -22.65 -2.12
CA ALA A 73 12.08 -21.27 -1.78
C ALA A 73 11.39 -20.26 -2.70
N TYR A 74 11.63 -18.98 -2.43
CA TYR A 74 11.13 -17.85 -3.20
C TYR A 74 12.28 -16.91 -3.55
N GLN A 75 12.27 -16.42 -4.79
CA GLN A 75 13.07 -15.27 -5.20
C GLN A 75 12.18 -14.03 -5.22
N PHE A 76 12.71 -12.91 -4.73
CA PHE A 76 11.99 -11.66 -4.60
C PHE A 76 12.68 -10.56 -5.41
N ASN A 77 11.87 -9.72 -6.04
CA ASN A 77 12.31 -8.45 -6.61
C ASN A 77 11.29 -7.38 -6.24
N PHE A 78 11.75 -6.15 -6.04
CA PHE A 78 10.83 -5.01 -6.05
C PHE A 78 10.24 -4.93 -7.47
N ALA A 79 8.91 -4.96 -7.55
CA ALA A 79 8.25 -4.67 -8.81
C ALA A 79 8.45 -3.19 -9.10
N ASP A 80 8.58 -2.83 -10.38
CA ASP A 80 8.52 -1.43 -10.77
C ASP A 80 7.19 -0.87 -10.25
N GLU A 81 7.25 0.26 -9.53
CA GLU A 81 6.03 1.00 -9.22
C GLU A 81 5.33 1.26 -10.54
N VAL A 82 4.18 0.61 -10.76
CA VAL A 82 3.27 1.04 -11.81
C VAL A 82 2.97 2.47 -11.43
N GLU A 83 3.56 3.41 -12.15
CA GLU A 83 3.32 4.84 -11.98
C GLU A 83 1.80 4.97 -11.91
N PRO A 84 1.23 5.34 -10.75
CA PRO A 84 -0.20 5.33 -10.60
C PRO A 84 -0.71 6.23 -11.71
N ASP A 85 -1.62 5.71 -12.54
CA ASP A 85 -2.27 6.48 -13.58
C ASP A 85 -3.05 7.56 -12.83
N ILE A 86 -2.38 8.70 -12.57
CA ILE A 86 -2.85 9.72 -11.65
C ILE A 86 -4.23 10.06 -12.15
N PRO A 87 -5.31 9.75 -11.39
CA PRO A 87 -6.64 10.07 -11.86
C PRO A 87 -6.65 11.57 -12.16
N PRO A 88 -6.95 11.99 -13.39
CA PRO A 88 -6.88 13.39 -13.74
C PRO A 88 -7.89 14.12 -12.84
N LEU A 89 -7.36 15.04 -12.03
CA LEU A 89 -8.05 15.97 -11.14
C LEU A 89 -8.79 15.34 -9.94
N LEU A 90 -8.02 15.04 -8.88
CA LEU A 90 -8.51 15.22 -7.50
C LEU A 90 -8.48 16.69 -7.04
N ASP A 91 -7.99 17.60 -7.89
CA ASP A 91 -8.08 19.02 -7.60
C ASP A 91 -9.55 19.47 -7.74
N PRO A 92 -10.13 20.08 -6.70
CA PRO A 92 -11.45 20.67 -6.80
C PRO A 92 -11.42 21.72 -7.93
N PRO A 93 -12.53 21.88 -8.68
CA PRO A 93 -12.59 22.83 -9.78
C PRO A 93 -12.07 24.20 -9.37
N ALA A 94 -11.25 24.80 -10.23
CA ALA A 94 -10.64 26.10 -9.98
C ALA A 94 -11.73 27.13 -9.62
N GLY A 95 -11.56 27.81 -8.48
CA GLY A 95 -12.49 28.84 -7.99
C GLY A 95 -13.59 28.36 -7.02
N VAL A 96 -13.98 27.08 -7.05
CA VAL A 96 -15.09 26.57 -6.20
C VAL A 96 -14.69 26.47 -4.72
N ARG A 97 -13.42 26.17 -4.45
CA ARG A 97 -12.91 25.94 -3.08
C ARG A 97 -13.07 27.16 -2.17
N ARG A 98 -12.78 28.36 -2.67
CA ARG A 98 -12.77 29.59 -1.85
C ARG A 98 -14.18 29.98 -1.41
N GLU A 99 -15.11 30.08 -2.36
CA GLU A 99 -16.50 30.44 -2.04
C GLU A 99 -17.18 29.40 -1.16
N TRP A 100 -16.86 28.11 -1.34
CA TRP A 100 -17.35 27.06 -0.45
C TRP A 100 -16.79 27.21 0.96
N LEU A 101 -15.48 27.44 1.11
CA LEU A 101 -14.82 27.64 2.41
C LEU A 101 -15.39 28.85 3.15
N ASP A 102 -15.56 29.98 2.47
CA ASP A 102 -16.13 31.20 3.03
C ASP A 102 -17.54 30.95 3.59
N LYS A 103 -18.36 30.15 2.88
CA LYS A 103 -19.69 29.75 3.35
C LYS A 103 -19.65 28.83 4.57
N GLN A 104 -18.65 27.97 4.71
CA GLN A 104 -18.54 27.08 5.88
C GLN A 104 -18.01 27.84 7.11
N LEU A 105 -17.05 28.74 6.94
CA LEU A 105 -16.53 29.59 8.03
C LEU A 105 -17.59 30.52 8.63
N GLY A 106 -18.55 30.97 7.82
CA GLY A 106 -19.70 31.73 8.34
C GLY A 106 -20.71 30.90 9.15
N LYS A 107 -20.64 29.56 9.09
CA LYS A 107 -21.59 28.64 9.74
C LYS A 107 -21.01 27.90 10.94
N HIS A 108 -19.68 27.81 11.03
CA HIS A 108 -18.98 26.98 12.00
C HIS A 108 -17.88 27.78 12.69
N GLU A 109 -17.67 27.53 13.98
CA GLU A 109 -16.62 28.20 14.77
C GLU A 109 -15.20 27.85 14.29
N PHE A 110 -15.03 26.66 13.69
CA PHE A 110 -13.82 26.25 13.00
C PHE A 110 -14.16 25.24 11.88
N VAL A 111 -13.25 25.11 10.91
CA VAL A 111 -13.35 24.15 9.80
C VAL A 111 -12.05 23.36 9.75
N VAL A 112 -12.14 22.02 9.71
CA VAL A 112 -11.00 21.12 9.52
C VAL A 112 -10.94 20.70 8.06
N LEU A 113 -9.82 21.01 7.40
CA LEU A 113 -9.52 20.57 6.04
C LEU A 113 -8.61 19.35 6.10
N LEU A 114 -9.14 18.17 5.79
CA LEU A 114 -8.33 16.97 5.62
C LEU A 114 -7.86 16.90 4.16
N TYR A 115 -6.57 17.09 3.96
CA TYR A 115 -5.95 16.88 2.65
C TYR A 115 -5.30 15.51 2.63
N TYR A 116 -5.87 14.60 1.84
CA TYR A 116 -5.32 13.25 1.68
C TYR A 116 -4.38 13.22 0.48
N ARG A 117 -3.11 12.88 0.72
CA ARG A 117 -2.15 12.46 -0.30
C ARG A 117 -1.73 11.04 0.01
N GLY A 118 -2.60 10.10 -0.29
CA GLY A 118 -2.26 8.68 -0.34
C GLY A 118 -2.42 8.18 -1.77
N LEU A 119 -1.40 7.49 -2.25
CA LEU A 119 -1.46 6.71 -3.47
C LEU A 119 -2.35 5.49 -3.16
N TRP A 120 -3.50 5.40 -3.81
CA TRP A 120 -4.36 4.21 -3.74
C TRP A 120 -3.69 3.03 -4.41
#